data_AF-A0A952I897-F1
#
_entry.id   AF-A0A952I897-F1
#
_cell.length_a   1.000
_cell.length_b   1.000
_cell.length_c   1.000
_cell.angle_alpha   90.00
_cell.angle_beta   90.00
_cell.angle_gamma   90.00
#
_symmetry.space_group_name_H-M   'P 1'
#
loop_
_entity.id
_entity.type
_entity.pdbx_description
1 polymer ?
#
loop_
_entity_poly.entity_id
_entity_poly.type
_entity_poly.pdbx_seq_one_letter_code
_entity_poly.pdbx_strand_id
1 'polypeptide(L)'
;MKLKNFLELTPLIDVFLILLFVFMINQKEQEQAFEQEKIQLSGDLKASYEKLADQKLKSSTFESSLSESDKKIKMYEQELLAQKELLEKSTEEISRKLMDLFGQTSYSLEKKVLDRELTPDFYYQYLEQLQKTDLIDSTKIIQQIMVLGELKAYATIINIYVDNDNQVLLNGKALPISLGEFDENTGDFDLEMKESFIKGLIIELENHYEKQKKSKEKLGEIVMITFGHAEKTLTGVIRITESVLRKYFAETRQIEGNSKKIFYSNMGYFPFL
;
A
#
# COMPACT_ATOMS: atom_id res chain seq x y z
N MET A 1 97.74 85.04 -8.74
CA MET A 1 97.63 83.61 -9.10
C MET A 1 96.57 82.92 -8.23
N LYS A 2 95.27 83.30 -8.29
CA LYS A 2 94.21 82.67 -7.46
C LYS A 2 92.80 82.83 -8.05
N LEU A 3 92.60 82.46 -9.32
CA LEU A 3 91.24 82.31 -9.90
C LEU A 3 91.09 81.09 -10.82
N LYS A 4 92.17 80.35 -11.12
CA LYS A 4 92.10 79.14 -11.96
C LYS A 4 91.56 77.90 -11.25
N ASN A 5 91.79 77.75 -9.94
CA ASN A 5 91.37 76.57 -9.19
C ASN A 5 89.86 76.52 -8.89
N PHE A 6 89.12 77.63 -9.01
CA PHE A 6 87.68 77.64 -8.75
C PHE A 6 86.86 77.10 -9.93
N LEU A 7 87.32 77.35 -11.18
CA LEU A 7 86.69 76.78 -12.38
C LEU A 7 86.94 75.27 -12.52
N GLU A 8 88.06 74.77 -11.99
CA GLU A 8 88.39 73.33 -11.99
C GLU A 8 87.65 72.55 -10.89
N LEU A 9 87.12 73.22 -9.85
CA LEU A 9 86.33 72.59 -8.78
C LEU A 9 84.83 72.47 -9.12
N THR A 10 84.30 73.35 -9.99
CA THR A 10 82.90 73.34 -10.44
C THR A 10 82.43 71.97 -10.95
N PRO A 11 83.16 71.28 -11.84
CA PRO A 11 82.76 69.96 -12.33
C PRO A 11 82.70 68.91 -11.22
N LEU A 12 83.57 69.00 -10.22
CA LEU A 12 83.62 68.04 -9.12
C LEU A 12 82.44 68.23 -8.15
N ILE A 13 82.08 69.49 -7.89
CA ILE A 13 80.92 69.87 -7.09
C ILE A 13 79.63 69.48 -7.81
N ASP A 14 79.56 69.68 -9.14
CA ASP A 14 78.42 69.28 -9.96
C ASP A 14 78.25 67.75 -9.96
N VAL A 15 79.33 66.97 -10.09
CA VAL A 15 79.28 65.50 -9.99
C VAL A 15 78.82 65.05 -8.60
N PHE A 16 79.30 65.69 -7.53
CA PHE A 16 78.87 65.38 -6.16
C PHE A 16 77.39 65.69 -5.93
N LEU A 17 76.90 66.84 -6.41
CA LEU A 17 75.49 67.21 -6.34
C LEU A 17 74.60 66.28 -7.17
N ILE A 18 75.05 65.85 -8.35
CA ILE A 18 74.37 64.85 -9.17
C ILE A 18 74.28 63.52 -8.41
N LEU A 19 75.36 63.05 -7.79
CA LEU A 19 75.36 61.81 -7.00
C LEU A 19 74.42 61.90 -5.79
N LEU A 20 74.39 63.03 -5.09
CA LEU A 20 73.48 63.27 -3.97
C LEU A 20 72.02 63.30 -4.43
N PHE A 21 71.75 63.92 -5.58
CA PHE A 21 70.41 63.97 -6.17
C PHE A 21 69.94 62.59 -6.64
N VAL A 22 70.82 61.82 -7.29
CA VAL A 22 70.55 60.42 -7.67
C VAL A 22 70.28 59.56 -6.44
N PHE A 23 71.07 59.73 -5.37
CA PHE A 23 70.87 59.01 -4.11
C PHE A 23 69.51 59.35 -3.46
N MET A 24 69.14 60.63 -3.41
CA MET A 24 67.84 61.03 -2.85
C MET A 24 66.65 60.58 -3.71
N ILE A 25 66.78 60.57 -5.04
CA ILE A 25 65.75 60.02 -5.93
C ILE A 25 65.58 58.53 -5.65
N ASN A 26 66.68 57.77 -5.60
CA ASN A 26 66.62 56.33 -5.32
C ASN A 26 65.99 56.02 -3.96
N GLN A 27 66.31 56.80 -2.93
CA GLN A 27 65.77 56.60 -1.60
C GLN A 27 64.26 56.89 -1.55
N LYS A 28 63.83 57.96 -2.22
CA LYS A 28 62.41 58.33 -2.31
C LYS A 28 61.61 57.33 -3.14
N GLU A 29 62.18 56.80 -4.23
CA GLU A 29 61.56 55.73 -5.02
C GLU A 29 61.43 54.44 -4.21
N GLN A 30 62.43 54.08 -3.39
CA GLN A 30 62.35 52.92 -2.49
C GLN A 30 61.30 53.09 -1.39
N GLU A 31 61.20 54.27 -0.77
CA GLU A 31 60.16 54.55 0.24
C GLU A 31 58.76 54.50 -0.35
N GLN A 32 58.57 55.04 -1.56
CA GLN A 32 57.29 54.99 -2.27
C GLN A 32 56.92 53.56 -2.67
N ALA A 33 57.88 52.77 -3.14
CA ALA A 33 57.68 51.35 -3.45
C ALA A 33 57.28 50.56 -2.20
N PHE A 34 57.94 50.83 -1.07
CA PHE A 34 57.66 50.15 0.20
C PHE A 34 56.27 50.51 0.77
N GLU A 35 55.86 51.78 0.73
CA GLU A 35 54.50 52.17 1.17
C GLU A 35 53.42 51.62 0.24
N GLN A 36 53.67 51.52 -1.08
CA GLN A 36 52.75 50.85 -2.00
C GLN A 36 52.61 49.36 -1.67
N GLU A 37 53.73 48.66 -1.42
CA GLU A 37 53.73 47.24 -1.06
C GLU A 37 53.00 46.99 0.27
N LYS A 38 53.20 47.86 1.26
CA LYS A 38 52.51 47.80 2.55
C LYS A 38 50.99 48.03 2.44
N ILE A 39 50.56 48.98 1.62
CA ILE A 39 49.13 49.21 1.34
C ILE A 39 48.53 47.99 0.64
N GLN A 40 49.25 47.42 -0.31
CA GLN A 40 48.80 46.24 -1.05
C GLN A 40 48.69 45.01 -0.14
N LEU A 41 49.71 44.73 0.68
CA LEU A 41 49.68 43.67 1.69
C LEU A 41 48.55 43.86 2.71
N SER A 42 48.30 45.09 3.17
CA SER A 42 47.19 45.40 4.09
C SER A 42 45.82 45.14 3.43
N GLY A 43 45.68 45.50 2.15
CA GLY A 43 44.49 45.21 1.35
C GLY A 43 44.26 43.71 1.19
N ASP A 44 45.30 42.96 0.84
CA ASP A 44 45.25 41.51 0.67
C ASP A 44 44.93 40.77 1.99
N LEU A 45 45.47 41.26 3.10
CA LEU A 45 45.19 40.74 4.44
C LEU A 45 43.71 40.95 4.80
N LYS A 46 43.17 42.15 4.57
CA LYS A 46 41.76 42.46 4.83
C LYS A 46 40.83 41.62 3.96
N ALA A 47 41.13 41.49 2.66
CA ALA A 47 40.36 40.64 1.76
C ALA A 47 40.41 39.16 2.17
N SER A 48 41.54 38.69 2.73
CA SER A 48 41.68 37.34 3.26
C SER A 48 40.83 37.13 4.53
N TYR A 49 40.79 38.10 5.44
CA TYR A 49 39.92 38.05 6.63
C TYR A 49 38.44 38.03 6.27
N GLU A 50 38.01 38.84 5.29
CA GLU A 50 36.63 38.84 4.80
C GLU A 50 36.24 37.49 4.19
N LYS A 51 37.12 36.90 3.35
CA LYS A 51 36.91 35.55 2.80
C LYS A 51 36.80 34.47 3.89
N LEU A 52 37.60 34.58 4.95
CA LEU A 52 37.60 33.63 6.06
C LEU A 52 36.32 33.74 6.91
N ALA A 53 35.83 34.97 7.13
CA ALA A 53 34.54 35.20 7.77
C ALA A 53 33.37 34.62 6.94
N ASP A 54 33.40 34.84 5.62
CA ASP A 54 32.41 34.29 4.68
C ASP A 54 32.42 32.75 4.66
N GLN A 55 33.60 32.13 4.66
CA GLN A 55 33.73 30.67 4.76
C GLN A 55 33.19 30.13 6.07
N LYS A 56 33.46 30.80 7.19
CA LYS A 56 32.97 30.40 8.51
C LYS A 56 31.44 30.45 8.59
N LEU A 57 30.83 31.46 7.97
CA LEU A 57 29.38 31.63 7.91
C LEU A 57 28.72 30.61 6.98
N LYS A 58 29.38 30.24 5.87
CA LYS A 58 28.98 29.12 5.01
C LYS A 58 29.08 27.78 5.74
N SER A 59 30.14 27.55 6.52
CA SER A 59 30.32 26.31 7.29
C SER A 59 29.20 26.12 8.32
N SER A 60 28.82 27.17 9.06
CA SER A 60 27.74 27.07 10.04
C SER A 60 26.36 26.84 9.41
N THR A 61 26.10 27.43 8.24
CA THR A 61 24.87 27.17 7.48
C THR A 61 24.83 25.74 6.93
N PHE A 62 25.97 25.19 6.49
CA PHE A 62 26.08 23.78 6.10
C PHE A 62 25.84 22.84 7.30
N GLU A 63 26.45 23.10 8.45
CA GLU A 63 26.24 22.29 9.67
C GLU A 63 24.77 22.28 10.11
N SER A 64 24.10 23.44 10.08
CA SER A 64 22.67 23.53 10.36
C SER A 64 21.83 22.73 9.36
N SER A 65 22.15 22.82 8.07
CA SER A 65 21.44 22.09 7.01
C SER A 65 21.64 20.58 7.14
N LEU A 66 22.85 20.14 7.53
CA LEU A 66 23.18 18.74 7.74
C LEU A 66 22.43 18.17 8.95
N SER A 67 22.36 18.93 10.05
CA SER A 67 21.56 18.58 11.23
C SER A 67 20.06 18.48 10.93
N GLU A 68 19.52 19.37 10.09
CA GLU A 68 18.12 19.30 9.66
C GLU A 68 17.85 18.09 8.75
N SER A 69 18.80 17.77 7.86
CA SER A 69 18.74 16.58 7.02
C SER A 69 18.78 15.30 7.84
N ASP A 70 19.66 15.20 8.85
CA ASP A 70 19.73 14.05 9.75
C ASP A 70 18.43 13.82 10.52
N LYS A 71 17.76 14.90 10.94
CA LYS A 71 16.43 14.80 11.57
C LYS A 71 15.39 14.26 10.60
N LYS A 72 15.39 14.71 9.33
CA LYS A 72 14.48 14.20 8.29
C LYS A 72 14.75 12.73 7.98
N ILE A 73 16.01 12.31 7.90
CA ILE A 73 16.39 10.91 7.71
C ILE A 73 15.82 10.04 8.84
N LYS A 74 16.00 10.44 10.10
CA LYS A 74 15.44 9.70 11.25
C LYS A 74 13.91 9.62 11.23
N MET A 75 13.22 10.69 10.82
CA MET A 75 11.77 10.64 10.62
C MET A 75 11.37 9.63 9.54
N TYR A 76 12.03 9.67 8.38
CA TYR A 76 11.75 8.72 7.30
C TYR A 76 12.08 7.28 7.68
N GLU A 77 13.13 7.04 8.46
CA GLU A 77 13.44 5.71 9.00
C GLU A 77 12.32 5.19 9.92
N GLN A 78 11.76 6.06 10.79
CA GLN A 78 10.64 5.69 11.64
C GLN A 78 9.35 5.43 10.84
N GLU A 79 9.05 6.27 9.85
CA GLU A 79 7.89 6.06 8.96
C GLU A 79 8.04 4.76 8.16
N LEU A 80 9.24 4.46 7.66
CA LEU A 80 9.54 3.20 6.97
C LEU A 80 9.32 1.99 7.90
N LEU A 81 9.75 2.09 9.16
CA LEU A 81 9.55 1.03 10.15
C LEU A 81 8.06 0.78 10.42
N ALA A 82 7.29 1.85 10.61
CA ALA A 82 5.84 1.77 10.82
C ALA A 82 5.12 1.18 9.60
N GLN A 83 5.55 1.55 8.38
CA GLN A 83 5.01 0.95 7.15
C GLN A 83 5.35 -0.53 7.03
N LYS A 84 6.56 -0.97 7.43
CA LYS A 84 6.93 -2.39 7.45
C LYS A 84 6.08 -3.19 8.44
N GLU A 85 5.87 -2.69 9.65
CA GLU A 85 5.00 -3.36 10.63
C GLU A 85 3.55 -3.46 10.13
N LEU A 86 3.05 -2.43 9.44
CA LEU A 86 1.71 -2.44 8.87
C LEU A 86 1.60 -3.45 7.71
N LEU A 87 2.65 -3.56 6.88
CA LEU A 87 2.74 -4.54 5.79
C LEU A 87 2.79 -5.97 6.33
N GLU A 88 3.56 -6.24 7.40
CA GLU A 88 3.62 -7.55 8.05
C GLU A 88 2.25 -7.96 8.61
N LYS A 89 1.58 -7.06 9.34
CA LYS A 89 0.21 -7.31 9.85
C LYS A 89 -0.78 -7.59 8.72
N SER A 90 -0.72 -6.83 7.64
CA SER A 90 -1.56 -7.05 6.45
C SER A 90 -1.26 -8.40 5.80
N THR A 91 0.02 -8.77 5.69
CA THR A 91 0.45 -10.05 5.12
C THR A 91 -0.03 -11.24 5.97
N GLU A 92 0.03 -11.13 7.29
CA GLU A 92 -0.52 -12.13 8.21
C GLU A 92 -2.04 -12.25 8.09
N GLU A 93 -2.74 -11.12 7.93
CA GLU A 93 -4.20 -11.11 7.78
C GLU A 93 -4.63 -11.70 6.44
N ILE A 94 -3.93 -11.37 5.34
CA ILE A 94 -4.12 -11.99 4.03
C ILE A 94 -3.81 -13.48 4.09
N SER A 95 -2.72 -13.88 4.75
CA SER A 95 -2.36 -15.29 4.93
C SER A 95 -3.41 -16.05 5.73
N ARG A 96 -4.00 -15.43 6.77
CA ARG A 96 -5.16 -15.98 7.49
C ARG A 96 -6.39 -16.09 6.59
N LYS A 97 -6.72 -15.06 5.81
CA LYS A 97 -7.85 -15.12 4.87
C LYS A 97 -7.65 -16.15 3.76
N LEU A 98 -6.42 -16.34 3.28
CA LEU A 98 -6.07 -17.39 2.34
C LEU A 98 -6.11 -18.78 2.99
N MET A 99 -5.72 -18.89 4.26
CA MET A 99 -5.86 -20.11 5.07
C MET A 99 -7.33 -20.47 5.28
N ASP A 100 -8.20 -19.49 5.52
CA ASP A 100 -9.64 -19.67 5.60
C ASP A 100 -10.27 -20.06 4.24
N LEU A 101 -9.70 -19.59 3.12
CA LEU A 101 -10.23 -19.85 1.77
C LEU A 101 -9.72 -21.16 1.14
N PHE A 102 -8.48 -21.56 1.44
CA PHE A 102 -7.80 -22.68 0.76
C PHE A 102 -7.35 -23.79 1.73
N GLY A 103 -7.60 -23.64 3.03
CA GLY A 103 -7.42 -24.67 4.05
C GLY A 103 -5.97 -24.96 4.47
N GLN A 104 -4.94 -24.54 3.71
CA GLN A 104 -3.52 -24.72 4.06
C GLN A 104 -2.62 -23.62 3.49
N THR A 105 -1.56 -23.26 4.21
CA THR A 105 -0.52 -22.31 3.76
C THR A 105 0.66 -23.06 3.12
N SER A 106 1.42 -22.40 2.24
CA SER A 106 2.66 -22.95 1.65
C SER A 106 3.64 -23.44 2.71
N TYR A 107 3.71 -22.74 3.84
CA TYR A 107 4.50 -23.10 5.02
C TYR A 107 4.03 -24.40 5.69
N SER A 108 2.70 -24.65 5.77
CA SER A 108 2.18 -25.90 6.32
C SER A 108 2.44 -27.10 5.43
N LEU A 109 2.45 -26.91 4.10
CA LEU A 109 2.73 -27.96 3.13
C LEU A 109 4.22 -28.32 3.13
N GLU A 110 5.10 -27.32 3.22
CA GLU A 110 6.54 -27.53 3.37
C GLU A 110 6.86 -28.30 4.65
N LYS A 111 6.21 -27.92 5.77
CA LYS A 111 6.34 -28.64 7.04
C LYS A 111 5.87 -30.09 6.95
N LYS A 112 4.74 -30.36 6.27
CA LYS A 112 4.23 -31.72 6.06
C LYS A 112 5.13 -32.57 5.15
N VAL A 113 5.83 -31.96 4.20
CA VAL A 113 6.87 -32.67 3.41
C VAL A 113 8.08 -32.98 4.28
N LEU A 114 8.53 -32.03 5.11
CA LEU A 114 9.62 -32.24 6.07
C LEU A 114 9.28 -33.33 7.09
N ASP A 115 8.03 -33.37 7.55
CA ASP A 115 7.49 -34.38 8.47
C ASP A 115 7.14 -35.71 7.76
N ARG A 116 7.44 -35.84 6.45
CA ARG A 116 7.18 -37.01 5.58
C ARG A 116 5.72 -37.42 5.42
N GLU A 117 4.79 -36.54 5.77
CA GLU A 117 3.35 -36.74 5.58
C GLU A 117 2.93 -36.53 4.11
N LEU A 118 3.73 -35.77 3.35
CA LEU A 118 3.53 -35.50 1.92
C LEU A 118 4.81 -35.76 1.13
N THR A 119 4.66 -36.18 -0.13
CA THR A 119 5.80 -36.37 -1.02
C THR A 119 6.34 -35.02 -1.53
N PRO A 120 7.66 -34.88 -1.71
CA PRO A 120 8.25 -33.67 -2.30
C PRO A 120 7.63 -33.32 -3.67
N ASP A 121 7.29 -34.33 -4.47
CA ASP A 121 6.65 -34.16 -5.77
C ASP A 121 5.29 -33.44 -5.67
N PHE A 122 4.50 -33.69 -4.62
CA PHE A 122 3.23 -32.99 -4.41
C PHE A 122 3.46 -31.50 -4.12
N TYR A 123 4.48 -31.17 -3.34
CA TYR A 123 4.85 -29.78 -3.04
C TYR A 123 5.38 -29.06 -4.29
N TYR A 124 6.19 -29.72 -5.11
CA TYR A 124 6.66 -29.15 -6.38
C TYR A 124 5.54 -28.98 -7.40
N GLN A 125 4.60 -29.93 -7.51
CA GLN A 125 3.41 -29.78 -8.35
C GLN A 125 2.51 -28.63 -7.90
N TYR A 126 2.36 -28.43 -6.58
CA TYR A 126 1.63 -27.30 -6.01
C TYR A 126 2.33 -25.97 -6.30
N LEU A 127 3.66 -25.89 -6.16
CA LEU A 127 4.45 -24.71 -6.54
C LEU A 127 4.36 -24.43 -8.05
N GLU A 128 4.40 -25.46 -8.89
CA GLU A 128 4.27 -25.34 -10.33
C GLU A 128 2.87 -24.88 -10.73
N GLN A 129 1.82 -25.37 -10.04
CA GLN A 129 0.46 -24.84 -10.19
C GLN A 129 0.36 -23.37 -9.75
N LEU A 130 0.96 -23.00 -8.63
CA LEU A 130 1.02 -21.60 -8.18
C LEU A 130 1.77 -20.69 -9.18
N GLN A 131 2.87 -21.17 -9.76
CA GLN A 131 3.64 -20.43 -10.77
C GLN A 131 2.94 -20.34 -12.13
N LYS A 132 2.18 -21.38 -12.51
CA LYS A 132 1.37 -21.41 -13.75
C LYS A 132 0.03 -20.71 -13.61
N THR A 133 -0.41 -20.43 -12.39
CA THR A 133 -1.55 -19.54 -12.16
C THR A 133 -1.05 -18.12 -12.43
N ASP A 134 -1.46 -17.52 -13.55
CA ASP A 134 -1.04 -16.18 -13.99
C ASP A 134 -1.15 -15.15 -12.85
N LEU A 135 -0.03 -14.92 -12.16
CA LEU A 135 0.14 -13.99 -11.03
C LEU A 135 0.34 -12.54 -11.50
N ILE A 136 -0.17 -12.17 -12.68
CA ILE A 136 -0.20 -10.77 -13.15
C ILE A 136 -1.12 -9.91 -12.27
N ASP A 137 -1.91 -10.51 -11.40
CA ASP A 137 -2.86 -9.80 -10.55
C ASP A 137 -2.70 -10.09 -9.06
N SER A 138 -1.50 -10.39 -8.53
CA SER A 138 -1.33 -10.46 -7.07
C SER A 138 -1.77 -9.16 -6.37
N THR A 139 -1.45 -8.00 -6.96
CA THR A 139 -1.95 -6.69 -6.49
C THR A 139 -3.44 -6.53 -6.67
N LYS A 140 -4.04 -7.00 -7.79
CA LYS A 140 -5.50 -6.94 -7.97
C LYS A 140 -6.24 -7.94 -7.11
N ILE A 141 -5.70 -9.11 -6.83
CA ILE A 141 -6.25 -10.11 -5.92
C ILE A 141 -6.16 -9.60 -4.49
N ILE A 142 -5.04 -9.00 -4.09
CA ILE A 142 -4.92 -8.31 -2.79
C ILE A 142 -5.88 -7.13 -2.71
N GLN A 143 -5.99 -6.30 -3.75
CA GLN A 143 -6.99 -5.23 -3.82
C GLN A 143 -8.42 -5.78 -3.82
N GLN A 144 -8.70 -6.88 -4.49
CA GLN A 144 -10.01 -7.53 -4.47
C GLN A 144 -10.29 -8.14 -3.11
N ILE A 145 -9.31 -8.72 -2.41
CA ILE A 145 -9.45 -9.24 -1.04
C ILE A 145 -9.63 -8.08 -0.05
N MET A 146 -8.91 -6.97 -0.21
CA MET A 146 -9.10 -5.74 0.58
C MET A 146 -10.47 -5.14 0.32
N VAL A 147 -10.87 -4.97 -0.94
CA VAL A 147 -12.20 -4.50 -1.34
C VAL A 147 -13.28 -5.46 -0.86
N LEU A 148 -13.08 -6.78 -0.90
CA LEU A 148 -14.01 -7.77 -0.35
C LEU A 148 -14.05 -7.74 1.18
N GLY A 149 -12.93 -7.42 1.83
CA GLY A 149 -12.82 -7.23 3.28
C GLY A 149 -13.52 -5.95 3.76
N GLU A 150 -13.31 -4.85 3.06
CA GLU A 150 -14.01 -3.58 3.27
C GLU A 150 -15.49 -3.72 2.91
N LEU A 151 -15.82 -4.35 1.79
CA LEU A 151 -17.20 -4.68 1.45
C LEU A 151 -17.82 -5.59 2.51
N LYS A 152 -17.12 -6.56 3.10
CA LYS A 152 -17.65 -7.33 4.24
C LYS A 152 -17.93 -6.46 5.47
N ALA A 153 -17.19 -5.36 5.67
CA ALA A 153 -17.43 -4.42 6.77
C ALA A 153 -18.66 -3.51 6.54
N TYR A 154 -18.97 -3.20 5.28
CA TYR A 154 -20.10 -2.34 4.89
C TYR A 154 -21.30 -3.10 4.29
N ALA A 155 -21.14 -4.39 4.04
CA ALA A 155 -22.12 -5.26 3.43
C ALA A 155 -22.55 -6.39 4.34
N THR A 156 -23.86 -6.59 4.44
CA THR A 156 -24.42 -7.81 5.03
C THR A 156 -24.45 -8.89 3.97
N ILE A 157 -23.73 -9.99 4.19
CA ILE A 157 -23.73 -11.14 3.28
C ILE A 157 -24.72 -12.18 3.79
N ILE A 158 -25.64 -12.61 2.91
CA ILE A 158 -26.56 -13.72 3.16
C ILE A 158 -26.20 -14.82 2.16
N ASN A 159 -25.65 -15.91 2.68
CA ASN A 159 -25.25 -17.06 1.89
C ASN A 159 -26.38 -18.09 1.90
N ILE A 160 -26.80 -18.51 0.71
CA ILE A 160 -27.84 -19.51 0.54
C ILE A 160 -27.28 -20.63 -0.33
N TYR A 161 -27.42 -21.86 0.12
CA TYR A 161 -26.84 -23.02 -0.54
C TYR A 161 -27.85 -24.17 -0.58
N VAL A 162 -27.75 -25.02 -1.58
CA VAL A 162 -28.47 -26.30 -1.62
C VAL A 162 -27.46 -27.44 -1.60
N ASP A 163 -27.57 -28.34 -0.63
CA ASP A 163 -26.64 -29.45 -0.48
C ASP A 163 -26.98 -30.66 -1.36
N ASN A 164 -26.22 -31.74 -1.17
CA ASN A 164 -26.39 -33.00 -1.89
C ASN A 164 -27.72 -33.72 -1.54
N ASP A 165 -28.34 -33.38 -0.41
CA ASP A 165 -29.61 -33.94 0.07
C ASP A 165 -30.81 -33.05 -0.32
N ASN A 166 -30.59 -32.10 -1.24
CA ASN A 166 -31.57 -31.10 -1.69
C ASN A 166 -32.12 -30.23 -0.56
N GLN A 167 -31.40 -30.13 0.56
CA GLN A 167 -31.74 -29.28 1.68
C GLN A 167 -31.19 -27.87 1.45
N VAL A 168 -31.98 -26.86 1.80
CA VAL A 168 -31.56 -25.46 1.72
C VAL A 168 -30.84 -25.06 3.00
N LEU A 169 -29.64 -24.51 2.88
CA LEU A 169 -28.87 -23.93 3.97
C LEU A 169 -28.87 -22.41 3.84
N LEU A 170 -29.10 -21.73 4.95
CA LEU A 170 -29.03 -20.27 5.04
C LEU A 170 -27.99 -19.86 6.09
N ASN A 171 -26.94 -19.16 5.64
CA ASN A 171 -25.74 -18.84 6.41
C ASN A 171 -25.15 -20.07 7.13
N GLY A 172 -25.12 -21.21 6.43
CA GLY A 172 -24.61 -22.48 6.95
C GLY A 172 -25.56 -23.22 7.89
N LYS A 173 -26.78 -22.71 8.14
CA LYS A 173 -27.80 -23.41 8.93
C LYS A 173 -28.81 -24.07 8.01
N ALA A 174 -28.94 -25.39 8.15
CA ALA A 174 -29.96 -26.17 7.47
C ALA A 174 -31.37 -25.65 7.83
N LEU A 175 -32.16 -25.35 6.81
CA LEU A 175 -33.56 -25.03 6.96
C LEU A 175 -34.37 -26.33 7.06
N PRO A 176 -35.52 -26.32 7.78
CA PRO A 176 -36.40 -27.49 7.90
C PRO A 176 -37.23 -27.72 6.62
N ILE A 177 -36.63 -27.49 5.46
CA ILE A 177 -37.21 -27.67 4.13
C ILE A 177 -36.21 -28.40 3.24
N SER A 178 -36.68 -29.44 2.56
CA SER A 178 -35.97 -30.14 1.51
C SER A 178 -36.98 -30.50 0.43
N LEU A 179 -36.54 -30.47 -0.83
CA LEU A 179 -37.36 -30.94 -1.94
C LEU A 179 -36.82 -32.31 -2.34
N GLY A 180 -37.62 -33.34 -2.12
CA GLY A 180 -37.25 -34.75 -2.26
C GLY A 180 -37.14 -35.24 -3.69
N GLU A 181 -37.45 -36.52 -3.90
CA GLU A 181 -37.21 -37.21 -5.17
C GLU A 181 -38.06 -36.65 -6.32
N PHE A 182 -37.41 -36.57 -7.48
CA PHE A 182 -38.00 -36.16 -8.74
C PHE A 182 -38.91 -37.28 -9.27
N ASP A 183 -40.14 -36.96 -9.69
CA ASP A 183 -41.04 -37.98 -10.23
C ASP A 183 -40.71 -38.27 -11.70
N GLU A 184 -40.15 -39.45 -11.95
CA GLU A 184 -39.74 -39.91 -13.27
C GLU A 184 -40.93 -40.06 -14.25
N ASN A 185 -42.16 -40.22 -13.75
CA ASN A 185 -43.35 -40.40 -14.59
C ASN A 185 -43.86 -39.07 -15.15
N THR A 186 -43.79 -38.00 -14.35
CA THR A 186 -44.25 -36.66 -14.74
C THR A 186 -43.13 -35.79 -15.27
N GLY A 187 -41.87 -36.12 -14.98
CA GLY A 187 -40.71 -35.33 -15.37
C GLY A 187 -40.64 -33.98 -14.66
N ASP A 188 -41.30 -33.84 -13.50
CA ASP A 188 -41.21 -32.69 -12.59
C ASP A 188 -41.35 -33.19 -11.14
N PHE A 189 -41.27 -32.29 -10.17
CA PHE A 189 -41.67 -32.59 -8.80
C PHE A 189 -43.18 -32.56 -8.67
N ASP A 190 -43.70 -33.36 -7.72
CA ASP A 190 -45.08 -33.28 -7.30
C ASP A 190 -45.48 -31.83 -6.94
N LEU A 191 -46.66 -31.43 -7.40
CA LEU A 191 -47.14 -30.05 -7.27
C LEU A 191 -47.30 -29.64 -5.80
N GLU A 192 -47.83 -30.52 -4.95
CA GLU A 192 -48.04 -30.25 -3.53
C GLU A 192 -46.70 -30.12 -2.81
N MET A 193 -45.73 -30.98 -3.14
CA MET A 193 -44.36 -30.90 -2.60
C MET A 193 -43.66 -29.60 -3.02
N LYS A 194 -43.78 -29.20 -4.28
CA LYS A 194 -43.21 -27.98 -4.83
C LYS A 194 -43.81 -26.73 -4.16
N GLU A 195 -45.13 -26.69 -4.00
CA GLU A 195 -45.79 -25.59 -3.29
C GLU A 195 -45.40 -25.52 -1.82
N SER A 196 -45.32 -26.66 -1.14
CA SER A 196 -44.90 -26.75 0.25
C SER A 196 -43.48 -26.24 0.43
N PHE A 197 -42.56 -26.66 -0.45
CA PHE A 197 -41.18 -26.19 -0.46
C PHE A 197 -41.08 -24.67 -0.69
N ILE A 198 -41.80 -24.14 -1.69
CA ILE A 198 -41.80 -22.70 -1.99
C ILE A 198 -42.33 -21.90 -0.79
N LYS A 199 -43.47 -22.32 -0.21
CA LYS A 199 -44.08 -21.65 0.94
C LYS A 199 -43.15 -21.70 2.15
N GLY A 200 -42.57 -22.86 2.45
CA GLY A 200 -41.62 -23.04 3.54
C GLY A 200 -40.36 -22.17 3.37
N LEU A 201 -39.81 -22.09 2.15
CA LEU A 201 -38.65 -21.26 1.85
C LEU A 201 -38.95 -19.77 2.07
N ILE A 202 -40.10 -19.28 1.61
CA ILE A 202 -40.51 -17.88 1.83
C ILE A 202 -40.64 -17.59 3.33
N ILE A 203 -41.30 -18.46 4.09
CA ILE A 203 -41.48 -18.29 5.54
C ILE A 203 -40.14 -18.25 6.27
N GLU A 204 -39.18 -19.12 5.91
CA GLU A 204 -37.86 -19.12 6.55
C GLU A 204 -37.04 -17.87 6.19
N LEU A 205 -37.16 -17.36 4.95
CA LEU A 205 -36.53 -16.09 4.56
C LEU A 205 -37.12 -14.90 5.32
N GLU A 206 -38.45 -14.84 5.47
CA GLU A 206 -39.13 -13.84 6.28
C GLU A 206 -38.72 -13.90 7.75
N ASN A 207 -38.68 -15.10 8.33
CA ASN A 207 -38.24 -15.32 9.70
C ASN A 207 -36.79 -14.88 9.89
N HIS A 208 -35.91 -15.18 8.93
CA HIS A 208 -34.52 -14.74 8.98
C HIS A 208 -34.44 -13.21 8.97
N TYR A 209 -35.13 -12.57 8.03
CA TYR A 209 -35.13 -11.13 7.87
C TYR A 209 -35.71 -10.41 9.11
N GLU A 210 -36.81 -10.90 9.68
CA GLU A 210 -37.40 -10.33 10.90
C GLU A 210 -36.53 -10.55 12.15
N LYS A 211 -35.87 -11.72 12.29
CA LYS A 211 -34.86 -11.92 13.35
C LYS A 211 -33.72 -10.91 13.21
N GLN A 212 -33.24 -10.70 11.99
CA GLN A 212 -32.17 -9.76 11.73
C GLN A 212 -32.58 -8.32 12.05
N LYS A 213 -33.78 -7.90 11.64
CA LYS A 213 -34.35 -6.59 11.98
C LYS A 213 -34.49 -6.36 13.50
N LYS A 214 -34.88 -7.39 14.26
CA LYS A 214 -35.03 -7.32 15.73
C LYS A 214 -33.70 -7.32 16.48
N SER A 215 -32.63 -7.86 15.89
CA SER A 215 -31.32 -8.03 16.54
C SER A 215 -30.57 -6.72 16.84
N LYS A 216 -31.06 -5.55 16.38
CA LYS A 216 -30.38 -4.24 16.42
C LYS A 216 -29.06 -4.16 15.64
N GLU A 217 -28.59 -5.26 15.05
CA GLU A 217 -27.54 -5.21 14.03
C GLU A 217 -28.11 -4.55 12.78
N LYS A 218 -27.66 -3.33 12.48
CA LYS A 218 -28.06 -2.65 11.25
C LYS A 218 -27.50 -3.46 10.08
N LEU A 219 -28.35 -3.89 9.15
CA LEU A 219 -27.83 -4.37 7.86
C LEU A 219 -26.96 -3.26 7.27
N GLY A 220 -25.84 -3.65 6.66
CA GLY A 220 -24.95 -2.74 5.97
C GLY A 220 -25.67 -1.91 4.91
N GLU A 221 -25.02 -0.85 4.43
CA GLU A 221 -25.53 -0.06 3.30
C GLU A 221 -25.64 -0.90 2.02
N ILE A 222 -24.89 -2.00 1.97
CA ILE A 222 -24.94 -3.01 0.92
C ILE A 222 -25.45 -4.32 1.53
N VAL A 223 -26.26 -5.06 0.79
CA VAL A 223 -26.65 -6.43 1.15
C VAL A 223 -26.32 -7.32 -0.05
N MET A 224 -25.51 -8.35 0.16
CA MET A 224 -25.11 -9.28 -0.89
C MET A 224 -25.72 -10.65 -0.62
N ILE A 225 -26.59 -11.09 -1.52
CA ILE A 225 -27.20 -12.41 -1.50
C ILE A 225 -26.38 -13.30 -2.43
N THR A 226 -25.82 -14.39 -1.90
CA THR A 226 -25.12 -15.39 -2.69
C THR A 226 -25.95 -16.67 -2.75
N PHE A 227 -25.96 -17.31 -3.91
CA PHE A 227 -26.62 -18.60 -4.12
C PHE A 227 -25.63 -19.61 -4.70
N GLY A 228 -25.52 -20.79 -4.09
CA GLY A 228 -24.71 -21.89 -4.61
C GLY A 228 -25.42 -23.24 -4.47
N HIS A 229 -24.86 -24.28 -5.09
CA HIS A 229 -25.39 -25.64 -4.99
C HIS A 229 -24.28 -26.71 -5.04
N ALA A 230 -24.59 -27.89 -4.51
CA ALA A 230 -23.72 -29.06 -4.54
C ALA A 230 -23.71 -29.74 -5.92
N GLU A 231 -22.86 -30.76 -6.07
CA GLU A 231 -22.73 -31.53 -7.31
C GLU A 231 -23.96 -32.40 -7.56
N LYS A 232 -24.48 -33.03 -6.51
CA LYS A 232 -25.59 -34.00 -6.61
C LYS A 232 -26.97 -33.37 -6.44
N THR A 233 -27.03 -32.05 -6.28
CA THR A 233 -28.30 -31.34 -6.16
C THR A 233 -29.11 -31.47 -7.44
N LEU A 234 -30.39 -31.78 -7.31
CA LEU A 234 -31.29 -31.88 -8.44
C LEU A 234 -31.48 -30.51 -9.13
N THR A 235 -31.29 -30.48 -10.45
CA THR A 235 -31.41 -29.25 -11.26
C THR A 235 -32.71 -28.49 -11.03
N GLY A 236 -33.83 -29.19 -10.82
CA GLY A 236 -35.09 -28.53 -10.58
C GLY A 236 -35.19 -27.89 -9.18
N VAL A 237 -34.54 -28.45 -8.16
CA VAL A 237 -34.42 -27.84 -6.82
C VAL A 237 -33.61 -26.54 -6.92
N ILE A 238 -32.52 -26.56 -7.68
CA ILE A 238 -31.68 -25.38 -7.95
C ILE A 238 -32.54 -24.27 -8.58
N ARG A 239 -33.28 -24.59 -9.65
CA ARG A 239 -34.11 -23.61 -10.37
C ARG A 239 -35.22 -23.03 -9.50
N ILE A 240 -35.93 -23.86 -8.74
CA ILE A 240 -37.02 -23.41 -7.87
C ILE A 240 -36.45 -22.50 -6.78
N THR A 241 -35.38 -22.93 -6.11
CA THR A 241 -34.73 -22.15 -5.05
C THR A 241 -34.24 -20.81 -5.59
N GLU A 242 -33.46 -20.80 -6.67
CA GLU A 242 -32.97 -19.57 -7.30
C GLU A 242 -34.11 -18.61 -7.67
N SER A 243 -35.20 -19.14 -8.25
CA SER A 243 -36.36 -18.33 -8.64
C SER A 243 -37.04 -17.67 -7.44
N VAL A 244 -37.27 -18.43 -6.37
CA VAL A 244 -37.88 -17.92 -5.13
C VAL A 244 -36.98 -16.86 -4.50
N LEU A 245 -35.67 -17.10 -4.40
CA LEU A 245 -34.71 -16.14 -3.83
C LEU A 245 -34.69 -14.83 -4.60
N ARG A 246 -34.60 -14.89 -5.93
CA ARG A 246 -34.59 -13.69 -6.78
C ARG A 246 -35.87 -12.89 -6.62
N LYS A 247 -37.03 -13.56 -6.58
CA LYS A 247 -38.32 -12.90 -6.39
C LYS A 247 -38.43 -12.26 -5.01
N TYR A 248 -38.14 -13.04 -3.95
CA TYR A 248 -38.21 -12.58 -2.58
C TYR A 248 -37.38 -11.32 -2.36
N PHE A 249 -36.07 -11.36 -2.69
CA PHE A 249 -35.19 -10.21 -2.45
C PHE A 249 -35.45 -9.03 -3.39
N ALA A 250 -36.03 -9.26 -4.58
CA ALA A 250 -36.51 -8.17 -5.42
C ALA A 250 -37.70 -7.42 -4.77
N GLU A 251 -38.63 -8.16 -4.15
CA GLU A 251 -39.78 -7.60 -3.42
C GLU A 251 -39.34 -6.95 -2.10
N THR A 252 -38.46 -7.59 -1.32
CA THR A 252 -37.85 -7.00 -0.10
C THR A 252 -37.13 -5.69 -0.41
N ARG A 253 -36.41 -5.59 -1.55
CA ARG A 253 -35.75 -4.37 -2.01
C ARG A 253 -36.71 -3.20 -2.25
N GLN A 254 -37.93 -3.48 -2.73
CA GLN A 254 -38.95 -2.46 -2.91
C GLN A 254 -39.54 -1.99 -1.57
N ILE A 255 -39.67 -2.91 -0.60
CA ILE A 255 -40.22 -2.63 0.74
C ILE A 255 -39.21 -1.85 1.61
N GLU A 256 -37.91 -2.14 1.51
CA GLU A 256 -36.83 -1.38 2.18
C GLU A 256 -36.45 -0.06 1.48
N GLY A 257 -37.23 0.37 0.49
CA GLY A 257 -36.92 1.42 -0.48
C GLY A 257 -36.42 2.75 0.09
N ASN A 258 -35.08 2.87 0.22
CA ASN A 258 -34.22 3.93 -0.34
C ASN A 258 -32.82 3.99 0.29
N SER A 259 -32.51 3.16 1.30
CA SER A 259 -31.21 3.26 2.00
C SER A 259 -30.19 2.14 1.70
N LYS A 260 -30.63 0.97 1.19
CA LYS A 260 -29.73 -0.20 1.05
C LYS A 260 -29.67 -0.74 -0.37
N LYS A 261 -28.46 -1.04 -0.85
CA LYS A 261 -28.22 -1.64 -2.17
C LYS A 261 -28.16 -3.16 -2.03
N ILE A 262 -29.22 -3.86 -2.45
CA ILE A 262 -29.26 -5.32 -2.49
C ILE A 262 -28.72 -5.83 -3.83
N PHE A 263 -27.73 -6.71 -3.78
CA PHE A 263 -27.13 -7.40 -4.92
C PHE A 263 -27.35 -8.90 -4.81
N TYR A 264 -27.68 -9.54 -5.92
CA TYR A 264 -27.81 -10.98 -6.02
C TYR A 264 -26.68 -11.53 -6.89
N SER A 265 -25.95 -12.53 -6.39
CA SER A 265 -24.88 -13.24 -7.09
C SER A 265 -25.17 -14.74 -7.13
N ASN A 266 -25.28 -15.31 -8.33
CA ASN A 266 -25.30 -16.76 -8.51
C ASN A 266 -23.85 -17.25 -8.57
N MET A 267 -23.43 -17.98 -7.56
CA MET A 267 -22.09 -18.55 -7.43
C MET A 267 -21.96 -19.91 -8.14
N GLY A 268 -23.07 -20.51 -8.57
CA GLY A 268 -23.11 -21.80 -9.24
C GLY A 268 -22.65 -22.95 -8.34
N TYR A 269 -21.85 -23.85 -8.91
CA TYR A 269 -21.32 -25.00 -8.21
C TYR A 269 -20.33 -24.61 -7.11
N PHE A 270 -20.57 -25.10 -5.88
CA PHE A 270 -19.68 -24.91 -4.74
C PHE A 270 -19.21 -26.28 -4.19
N PRO A 271 -17.91 -26.63 -4.34
CA PRO A 271 -17.39 -27.95 -3.98
C PRO A 271 -17.10 -28.15 -2.48
N PHE A 272 -17.22 -27.10 -1.67
CA PHE A 272 -16.87 -27.13 -0.24
C PHE A 272 -18.09 -26.86 0.63
N LEU A 273 -18.93 -27.89 0.78
CA LEU A 273 -19.81 -28.13 1.93
C LEU A 273 -20.14 -29.63 1.97
#